data_AF-A0A850SHG5-F1
#
_entry.id   AF-A0A850SHG5-F1
#
_cell.length_a   1.000
_cell.length_b   1.000
_cell.length_c   1.000
_cell.angle_alpha   90.00
_cell.angle_beta   90.00
_cell.angle_gamma   90.00
#
_symmetry.space_group_name_H-M   'P 1'
#
loop_
_entity.id
_entity.type
_entity.pdbx_description
1 polymer ?
#
loop_
_entity_poly.entity_id
_entity_poly.type
_entity_poly.pdbx_seq_one_letter_code
_entity_poly.pdbx_strand_id
1 'polypeptide(L)'
;MDIAARAFGVTIPEIASKGRSRARVAYSRQVAMYLCHVIGRMSLTEISIAFERDRTTVAHACHAIEDRRESEICDRQIAVLESHMRERMEVLLRLQRMRTRPPPDAPPPRRPLDGEDRDSRVRRVLRPRVKRRRPRSR
;
A
#
# COMPACT_ATOMS: atom_id res chain seq x y z
N MET A 1 -3.33 -10.25 1.05
CA MET A 1 -4.10 -11.27 0.28
C MET A 1 -3.81 -12.70 0.74
N ASP A 2 -2.55 -13.14 0.84
CA ASP A 2 -2.18 -14.54 1.14
C ASP A 2 -2.82 -15.14 2.42
N ILE A 3 -2.96 -14.38 3.51
CA ILE A 3 -3.61 -14.86 4.75
C ILE A 3 -5.07 -15.25 4.49
N ALA A 4 -5.84 -14.37 3.85
CA ALA A 4 -7.23 -14.63 3.50
C ALA A 4 -7.34 -15.79 2.49
N ALA A 5 -6.46 -15.82 1.49
CA ALA A 5 -6.43 -16.89 0.49
C ALA A 5 -6.33 -18.27 1.14
N ARG A 6 -5.37 -18.45 2.04
CA ARG A 6 -5.17 -19.69 2.80
C ARG A 6 -6.35 -20.00 3.71
N ALA A 7 -6.85 -19.00 4.45
CA ALA A 7 -7.95 -19.18 5.41
C ALA A 7 -9.24 -19.67 4.76
N PHE A 8 -9.52 -19.24 3.53
CA PHE A 8 -10.75 -19.59 2.82
C PHE A 8 -10.56 -20.61 1.71
N GLY A 9 -9.36 -21.18 1.54
CA GLY A 9 -9.07 -22.15 0.49
C GLY A 9 -9.33 -21.60 -0.92
N VAL A 10 -8.94 -20.34 -1.15
CA VAL A 10 -9.00 -19.67 -2.46
C VAL A 10 -7.59 -19.23 -2.87
N THR A 11 -7.40 -18.95 -4.15
CA THR A 11 -6.10 -18.51 -4.67
C THR A 11 -6.00 -16.98 -4.65
N ILE A 12 -4.76 -16.46 -4.60
CA ILE A 12 -4.51 -15.00 -4.69
C ILE A 12 -5.06 -14.42 -6.01
N PRO A 13 -4.88 -15.06 -7.18
CA PRO A 13 -5.49 -14.58 -8.43
C PRO A 13 -7.02 -14.50 -8.37
N GLU A 14 -7.69 -15.45 -7.70
CA GLU A 14 -9.14 -15.38 -7.51
C GLU A 14 -9.53 -14.16 -6.67
N ILE A 15 -8.82 -13.87 -5.59
CA ILE A 15 -9.02 -12.65 -4.79
C ILE A 15 -8.77 -11.39 -5.64
N ALA A 16 -7.75 -11.37 -6.48
CA ALA A 16 -7.44 -10.22 -7.34
C ALA A 16 -8.40 -10.05 -8.54
N SER A 17 -9.15 -11.10 -8.90
CA SER A 17 -10.03 -11.06 -10.07
C SER A 17 -11.12 -9.97 -9.98
N LYS A 18 -11.46 -9.35 -11.12
CA LYS A 18 -12.43 -8.25 -11.22
C LYS A 18 -13.89 -8.70 -11.45
N GLY A 19 -14.09 -9.92 -11.95
CA GLY A 19 -15.41 -10.44 -12.32
C GLY A 19 -16.30 -10.84 -11.15
N ARG A 20 -17.54 -11.25 -11.46
CA ARG A 20 -18.40 -11.95 -10.50
C ARG A 20 -17.66 -13.20 -10.02
N SER A 21 -17.64 -13.40 -8.72
CA SER A 21 -16.94 -14.50 -8.08
C SER A 21 -17.89 -15.23 -7.15
N ARG A 22 -17.60 -16.51 -6.88
CA ARG A 22 -18.37 -17.31 -5.91
C ARG A 22 -18.34 -16.61 -4.55
N ALA A 23 -19.40 -16.78 -3.75
CA ALA A 23 -19.56 -16.12 -2.45
C ALA A 23 -18.31 -16.25 -1.56
N ARG A 24 -17.65 -17.42 -1.55
CA ARG A 24 -16.40 -17.67 -0.82
C ARG A 24 -15.25 -16.75 -1.25
N VAL A 25 -15.05 -16.58 -2.56
CA VAL A 25 -14.00 -15.70 -3.11
C VAL A 25 -14.31 -14.24 -2.81
N ALA A 26 -15.59 -13.84 -2.95
CA ALA A 26 -16.05 -12.50 -2.60
C ALA A 26 -15.77 -12.19 -1.12
N TYR A 27 -16.13 -13.10 -0.23
CA TYR A 27 -15.87 -12.96 1.20
C TYR A 27 -14.37 -12.91 1.52
N SER A 28 -13.57 -13.82 0.95
CA SER A 28 -12.12 -13.80 1.12
C SER A 28 -11.48 -12.48 0.66
N ARG A 29 -12.01 -11.86 -0.40
CA ARG A 29 -11.57 -10.54 -0.86
C ARG A 29 -11.95 -9.44 0.12
N GLN A 30 -13.17 -9.46 0.65
CA GLN A 30 -13.61 -8.51 1.66
C GLN A 30 -12.73 -8.58 2.92
N VAL A 31 -12.45 -9.80 3.40
CA VAL A 31 -11.53 -10.01 4.54
C VAL A 31 -10.12 -9.51 4.22
N ALA A 32 -9.61 -9.77 3.01
CA ALA A 32 -8.29 -9.26 2.61
C ALA A 32 -8.22 -7.72 2.61
N MET A 33 -9.26 -7.04 2.11
CA MET A 33 -9.36 -5.58 2.12
C MET A 33 -9.43 -5.04 3.55
N TYR A 34 -10.26 -5.68 4.39
CA TYR A 34 -10.41 -5.35 5.80
C TYR A 34 -9.08 -5.42 6.55
N LEU A 35 -8.36 -6.54 6.44
CA LEU A 35 -7.07 -6.75 7.09
C LEU A 35 -6.01 -5.72 6.64
N CYS A 36 -6.00 -5.36 5.34
CA CYS A 36 -5.15 -4.29 4.82
C CYS A 36 -5.46 -2.93 5.49
N HIS A 37 -6.72 -2.66 5.78
CA HIS A 37 -7.13 -1.43 6.45
C HIS A 37 -6.75 -1.43 7.93
N VAL A 38 -7.18 -2.43 8.69
CA VAL A 38 -7.07 -2.41 10.16
C VAL A 38 -5.67 -2.79 10.66
N ILE A 39 -5.03 -3.79 10.05
CA ILE A 39 -3.68 -4.23 10.43
C ILE A 39 -2.63 -3.55 9.58
N GLY A 40 -2.84 -3.50 8.27
CA GLY A 40 -1.91 -2.86 7.33
C GLY A 40 -1.89 -1.32 7.43
N ARG A 41 -2.86 -0.72 8.13
CA ARG A 41 -3.04 0.74 8.26
C ARG A 41 -3.11 1.47 6.91
N MET A 42 -3.49 0.76 5.86
CA MET A 42 -3.66 1.32 4.53
C MET A 42 -4.96 2.13 4.47
N SER A 43 -4.91 3.28 3.81
CA SER A 43 -6.08 4.06 3.46
C SER A 43 -6.95 3.31 2.45
N LEU A 44 -8.24 3.65 2.40
CA LEU A 44 -9.16 3.08 1.41
C LEU A 44 -8.68 3.32 -0.04
N THR A 45 -7.98 4.43 -0.29
CA THR A 45 -7.41 4.76 -1.61
C THR A 45 -6.22 3.86 -1.97
N GLU A 46 -5.33 3.59 -1.03
CA GLU A 46 -4.21 2.66 -1.27
C GLU A 46 -4.73 1.25 -1.53
N ILE A 47 -5.75 0.82 -0.79
CA ILE A 47 -6.39 -0.49 -0.98
C ILE A 47 -7.13 -0.53 -2.32
N SER A 48 -7.84 0.55 -2.70
CA SER A 48 -8.55 0.62 -3.97
C SER A 48 -7.61 0.46 -5.17
N ILE A 49 -6.43 1.09 -5.09
CA ILE A 49 -5.36 0.92 -6.08
C ILE A 49 -4.83 -0.52 -6.06
N ALA A 50 -4.49 -1.05 -4.88
CA ALA A 50 -3.90 -2.38 -4.76
C ALA A 50 -4.82 -3.53 -5.21
N PHE A 51 -6.14 -3.35 -5.11
CA PHE A 51 -7.13 -4.33 -5.55
C PHE A 51 -7.77 -3.97 -6.90
N GLU A 52 -7.41 -2.82 -7.49
CA GLU A 52 -8.00 -2.27 -8.71
C GLU A 52 -9.55 -2.25 -8.67
N ARG A 53 -10.10 -1.74 -7.55
CA ARG A 53 -11.54 -1.60 -7.30
C ARG A 53 -11.89 -0.17 -6.93
N ASP A 54 -13.16 0.20 -7.05
CA ASP A 54 -13.63 1.50 -6.57
C ASP A 54 -13.43 1.64 -5.06
N ARG A 55 -13.07 2.84 -4.61
CA ARG A 55 -12.89 3.16 -3.18
C ARG A 55 -14.15 2.82 -2.36
N THR A 56 -15.34 3.02 -2.93
CA THR A 56 -16.62 2.65 -2.31
C THR A 56 -16.78 1.14 -2.15
N THR A 57 -16.23 0.33 -3.06
CA THR A 57 -16.19 -1.13 -2.92
C THR A 57 -15.34 -1.55 -1.73
N VAL A 58 -14.21 -0.88 -1.50
CA VAL A 58 -13.37 -1.14 -0.33
C VAL A 58 -14.08 -0.73 0.96
N ALA A 59 -14.72 0.45 0.99
CA ALA A 59 -15.50 0.88 2.14
C ALA A 59 -16.63 -0.11 2.47
N HIS A 60 -17.39 -0.51 1.45
CA HIS A 60 -18.45 -1.51 1.60
C HIS A 60 -17.91 -2.86 2.10
N ALA A 61 -16.74 -3.30 1.62
CA ALA A 61 -16.10 -4.51 2.11
C ALA A 61 -15.75 -4.40 3.61
N CYS A 62 -15.18 -3.29 4.06
CA CYS A 62 -14.86 -3.09 5.48
C CYS A 62 -16.13 -3.12 6.35
N HIS A 63 -17.18 -2.38 5.95
CA HIS A 63 -18.47 -2.40 6.67
C HIS A 63 -19.07 -3.81 6.72
N ALA A 64 -19.09 -4.52 5.60
CA ALA A 64 -19.63 -5.88 5.55
C ALA A 64 -18.86 -6.88 6.45
N ILE A 65 -17.58 -6.65 6.73
CA ILE A 65 -16.83 -7.47 7.70
C ILE A 65 -17.19 -7.05 9.13
N GLU A 66 -17.26 -5.76 9.43
CA GLU A 66 -17.66 -5.26 10.76
C GLU A 66 -19.06 -5.75 11.15
N ASP A 67 -20.04 -5.65 10.24
CA ASP A 67 -21.40 -6.15 10.48
C ASP A 67 -21.41 -7.65 10.79
N ARG A 68 -20.52 -8.43 10.15
CA ARG A 68 -20.40 -9.88 10.42
C ARG A 68 -19.73 -10.18 11.75
N ARG A 69 -18.85 -9.29 12.24
CA ARG A 69 -18.18 -9.45 13.55
C ARG A 69 -19.12 -9.29 14.73
N GLU A 70 -20.38 -8.90 14.51
CA GLU A 70 -21.43 -9.00 15.53
C GLU A 70 -21.68 -10.46 15.97
N SER A 71 -21.35 -11.45 15.12
CA SER A 71 -21.33 -12.86 15.50
C SER A 71 -20.01 -13.25 16.16
N GLU A 72 -20.07 -13.86 17.35
CA GLU A 72 -18.88 -14.34 18.07
C GLU A 72 -18.01 -15.33 17.28
N ILE A 73 -18.62 -16.11 16.38
CA ILE A 73 -17.89 -17.07 15.54
C ILE A 73 -17.06 -16.31 14.51
N CYS A 74 -17.68 -15.35 13.82
CA CYS A 74 -17.01 -14.51 12.85
C CYS A 74 -15.95 -13.61 13.52
N ASP A 75 -16.26 -13.02 14.68
CA ASP A 75 -15.31 -12.18 15.41
C ASP A 75 -14.04 -12.96 15.78
N ARG A 76 -14.20 -14.15 16.37
CA ARG A 76 -13.06 -15.03 16.68
C ARG A 76 -12.27 -15.41 15.43
N GLN A 77 -12.95 -15.73 14.33
CA GLN A 77 -12.28 -16.07 13.08
C GLN A 77 -11.45 -14.90 12.56
N ILE A 78 -12.00 -13.68 12.55
CA ILE A 78 -11.28 -12.49 12.09
C ILE A 78 -10.11 -12.16 13.02
N ALA A 79 -10.31 -12.24 14.34
CA ALA A 79 -9.26 -12.00 15.33
C ALA A 79 -8.04 -12.92 15.13
N VAL A 80 -8.27 -14.20 14.80
CA VAL A 80 -7.18 -15.13 14.47
C VAL A 80 -6.41 -14.66 13.22
N LEU A 81 -7.10 -14.24 12.16
CA LEU A 81 -6.46 -13.77 10.94
C LEU A 81 -5.69 -12.45 11.15
N GLU A 82 -6.21 -11.57 12.00
CA GLU A 82 -5.51 -10.35 12.40
C GLU A 82 -4.19 -10.67 13.10
N SER A 83 -4.19 -11.60 14.06
CA SER A 83 -2.97 -12.03 14.77
C SER A 83 -1.92 -12.61 13.82
N HIS A 84 -2.32 -13.49 12.90
CA HIS A 84 -1.41 -14.02 11.87
C HIS A 84 -0.80 -12.91 10.99
N MET A 85 -1.58 -11.86 10.69
CA MET A 85 -1.07 -10.72 9.90
C MET A 85 -0.08 -9.88 10.70
N ARG A 86 -0.38 -9.60 11.98
CA ARG A 86 0.52 -8.86 12.87
C ARG A 86 1.86 -9.56 13.03
N GLU A 87 1.86 -10.85 13.36
CA GLU A 87 3.06 -11.66 13.53
C GLU A 87 3.93 -11.64 12.25
N ARG A 88 3.30 -11.83 11.09
CA ARG A 88 4.05 -11.83 9.83
C ARG A 88 4.60 -10.45 9.47
N MET A 89 3.86 -9.38 9.74
CA MET A 89 4.36 -8.02 9.55
C MET A 89 5.53 -7.71 10.48
N GLU A 90 5.48 -8.15 11.73
CA GLU A 90 6.57 -7.97 12.69
C GLU A 90 7.87 -8.61 12.20
N VAL A 91 7.80 -9.85 11.72
CA VAL A 91 8.97 -10.55 11.16
C VAL A 91 9.52 -9.78 9.95
N LEU A 92 8.66 -9.34 9.03
CA LEU A 92 9.10 -8.59 7.84
C LEU A 92 9.77 -7.25 8.21
N LEU A 93 9.18 -6.50 9.14
CA LEU A 93 9.74 -5.24 9.61
C LEU A 93 11.07 -5.46 10.36
N ARG A 94 11.18 -6.53 11.15
CA ARG A 94 12.44 -6.93 11.79
C ARG A 94 13.52 -7.23 10.76
N LEU A 95 13.21 -8.01 9.73
CA LEU A 95 14.13 -8.33 8.64
C LEU A 95 14.53 -7.09 7.84
N GLN A 96 13.60 -6.19 7.56
CA GLN A 96 13.91 -4.91 6.90
C GLN A 96 14.88 -4.07 7.73
N ARG A 97 14.63 -3.91 9.04
CA ARG A 97 15.53 -3.18 9.94
C ARG A 97 16.92 -3.80 10.01
N MET A 98 17.03 -5.13 9.96
CA MET A 98 18.33 -5.81 9.89
C MET A 98 19.07 -5.51 8.58
N ARG A 99 18.35 -5.43 7.45
CA ARG A 99 18.91 -5.12 6.13
C ARG A 99 19.28 -3.66 5.93
N THR A 100 18.58 -2.73 6.59
CA THR A 100 18.76 -1.28 6.39
C THR A 100 19.54 -0.59 7.51
N ARG A 101 20.03 -1.32 8.51
CA ARG A 101 20.95 -0.77 9.51
C ARG A 101 22.22 -0.29 8.80
N PRO A 102 22.58 1.00 8.88
CA PRO A 102 23.90 1.44 8.44
C PRO A 102 24.96 0.71 9.28
N PRO A 103 26.11 0.36 8.69
CA PRO A 103 27.19 -0.28 9.45
C PRO A 103 27.59 0.58 10.65
N PRO A 104 28.07 -0.01 11.76
CA PRO A 104 28.30 0.69 13.02
C PRO A 104 29.33 1.83 12.92
N ASP A 105 30.16 1.81 11.89
CA ASP A 105 31.19 2.78 11.54
C ASP A 105 30.77 3.74 10.40
N ALA A 106 29.52 3.66 9.92
CA ALA A 106 29.02 4.61 8.94
C ALA A 106 29.09 6.04 9.51
N PRO A 107 29.77 6.98 8.84
CA PRO A 107 29.82 8.35 9.30
C PRO A 107 28.40 8.93 9.36
N PRO A 108 28.09 9.77 10.36
CA PRO A 108 26.77 10.37 10.47
C PRO A 108 26.42 11.10 9.16
N PRO A 109 25.13 11.14 8.77
CA PRO A 109 24.72 11.89 7.60
C PRO A 109 25.24 13.31 7.72
N ARG A 110 25.96 13.79 6.69
CA ARG A 110 26.54 15.13 6.68
C ARG A 110 25.40 16.12 6.93
N ARG A 111 25.46 16.85 8.05
CA ARG A 111 24.54 17.98 8.27
C ARG A 111 24.66 18.90 7.05
N PRO A 112 23.55 19.40 6.48
CA PRO A 112 23.62 20.46 5.49
C PRO A 112 24.53 21.55 6.06
N LEU A 113 25.58 21.92 5.32
CA LEU A 113 26.44 23.03 5.72
C LEU A 113 25.53 24.26 5.78
N ASP A 114 25.41 24.85 6.97
CA ASP A 114 24.70 26.10 7.17
C ASP A 114 25.32 27.15 6.22
N GLY A 115 24.69 27.39 5.07
CA GLY A 115 25.20 28.31 4.05
C GLY A 115 24.97 27.96 2.57
N GLU A 116 24.46 26.77 2.20
CA GLU A 116 23.98 26.56 0.83
C GLU A 116 22.61 27.23 0.64
N ASP A 117 22.66 28.49 0.23
CA ASP A 117 21.52 29.28 -0.20
C ASP A 117 20.74 28.55 -1.31
N ARG A 118 19.55 28.04 -0.95
CA ARG A 118 18.68 27.21 -1.83
C ARG A 118 18.25 27.94 -3.10
N ASP A 119 18.42 29.26 -3.17
CA ASP A 119 17.94 30.11 -4.26
C ASP A 119 18.80 30.05 -5.54
N SER A 120 20.04 29.56 -5.42
CA SER A 120 20.99 29.53 -6.54
C SER A 120 20.74 28.38 -7.55
N ARG A 121 20.04 27.30 -7.17
CA ARG A 121 19.70 26.19 -8.11
C ARG A 121 18.44 26.43 -8.94
N VAL A 122 17.50 27.25 -8.47
CA VAL A 122 16.23 27.48 -9.18
C VAL A 122 16.44 28.33 -10.44
N ARG A 123 17.40 29.28 -10.42
CA ARG A 123 17.69 30.15 -11.58
C ARG A 123 18.31 29.43 -12.78
N ARG A 124 18.82 28.21 -12.64
CA ARG A 124 19.45 27.47 -13.75
C ARG A 124 18.45 26.72 -14.64
N VAL A 125 17.21 26.53 -14.18
CA VAL A 125 16.20 25.70 -14.87
C VAL A 125 15.24 26.53 -15.74
N LEU A 126 15.16 27.84 -15.56
CA LEU A 126 14.30 28.74 -16.33
C LEU A 126 15.09 29.61 -17.31
N ARG A 127 15.65 29.01 -18.37
CA ARG A 127 15.97 29.75 -19.61
C ARG A 127 15.01 29.31 -20.72
N PRO A 128 14.14 30.19 -21.25
CA PRO A 128 13.24 29.83 -22.32
C PRO A 128 14.03 29.59 -23.61
N ARG A 129 13.77 28.45 -24.28
CA ARG A 129 14.30 28.14 -25.61
C ARG A 129 13.73 29.14 -26.63
N VAL A 130 14.53 30.13 -27.02
CA VAL A 130 14.22 31.00 -28.15
C VAL A 130 14.22 30.16 -29.43
N LYS A 131 13.05 29.96 -30.03
CA LYS A 131 12.91 29.36 -31.37
C LYS A 131 13.53 30.31 -32.39
N ARG A 132 14.69 29.92 -32.96
CA ARG A 132 15.27 30.61 -34.12
C ARG A 132 14.30 30.48 -35.30
N ARG A 133 13.66 31.58 -35.70
CA ARG A 133 12.96 31.67 -37.00
C ARG A 133 14.01 31.60 -38.11
N ARG A 134 13.80 30.69 -39.08
CA ARG A 134 14.58 30.65 -40.32
C ARG A 134 14.19 31.85 -41.20
N PRO A 135 15.12 32.51 -41.90
CA PRO A 135 14.76 33.50 -42.91
C PRO A 135 14.17 32.79 -44.14
N ARG A 136 13.06 33.31 -44.67
CA ARG A 136 12.59 32.97 -46.02
C ARG A 136 13.39 33.80 -47.02
N SER A 137 14.03 33.10 -47.95
CA SER A 137 14.71 33.65 -49.12
C SER A 137 13.76 33.64 -50.33
N ARG A 138 13.63 34.82 -50.96
CA ARG A 138 13.00 35.15 -52.26
C ARG A 138 11.49 34.98 -52.38
#